data_AF-A0A4P6Q592-F1
#
_entry.id   AF-A0A4P6Q592-F1
#
_cell.length_a   1.000
_cell.length_b   1.000
_cell.length_c   1.000
_cell.angle_alpha   90.00
_cell.angle_beta   90.00
_cell.angle_gamma   90.00
#
_symmetry.space_group_name_H-M   'P 1'
#
loop_
_entity.id
_entity.type
_entity.pdbx_description
1 polymer ?
#
loop_
_entity_poly.entity_id
_entity_poly.type
_entity_poly.pdbx_seq_one_letter_code
_entity_poly.pdbx_strand_id
1 'polypeptide(L)'
;MADSPARVHELRNRIDVLDARLAGLLEDRARLAADVQRLKPVGGFAGRDAERERALVTAMAEHAPRLGGDRLARIMAAVIETGLEAAEEELRNAAG
;
A
#
# COMPACT_ATOMS: atom_id res chain seq x y z
N MET A 1 32.78 16.91 13.03
CA MET A 1 31.30 16.97 13.12
C MET A 1 30.78 17.29 11.74
N ALA A 2 30.15 16.28 11.13
CA ALA A 2 29.46 16.25 9.84
C ALA A 2 30.19 16.83 8.61
N ASP A 3 30.31 16.02 7.56
CA ASP A 3 29.93 16.56 6.26
C ASP A 3 28.42 16.33 6.10
N SER A 4 27.64 17.23 6.70
CA SER A 4 26.19 17.11 6.88
C SER A 4 25.41 17.04 5.57
N PRO A 5 25.77 17.78 4.50
CA PRO A 5 25.08 17.71 3.22
C PRO A 5 25.34 16.40 2.48
N ALA A 6 26.60 15.94 2.44
CA ALA A 6 26.98 14.71 1.75
C ALA A 6 26.28 13.49 2.38
N ARG A 7 26.25 13.41 3.72
CA ARG A 7 25.56 12.33 4.42
C ARG A 7 24.04 12.35 4.23
N VAL A 8 23.42 13.54 4.18
CA VAL A 8 21.99 13.67 3.87
C VAL A 8 21.70 13.20 2.45
N HIS A 9 22.54 13.55 1.48
CA HIS A 9 22.37 13.11 0.09
C HIS A 9 22.47 11.58 -0.03
N GLU A 10 23.47 10.96 0.60
CA GLU A 10 23.60 9.50 0.64
C GLU A 10 22.36 8.81 1.22
N LEU A 11 21.81 9.34 2.32
CA LEU A 11 20.60 8.80 2.93
C LEU A 11 19.37 8.95 2.04
N ARG A 12 19.24 10.06 1.29
CA ARG A 12 18.17 10.25 0.32
C ARG A 12 18.26 9.25 -0.83
N ASN A 13 19.45 9.04 -1.38
CA ASN A 13 19.63 8.04 -2.44
C ASN A 13 19.22 6.63 -1.97
N ARG A 14 19.46 6.30 -0.69
CA ARG A 14 18.99 5.04 -0.10
C ARG A 14 17.48 4.99 0.06
N ILE A 15 16.83 6.11 0.37
CA ILE A 15 15.37 6.23 0.42
C ILE A 15 14.80 6.04 -0.98
N ASP A 16 15.35 6.70 -2.00
CA ASP A 16 14.86 6.58 -3.39
C ASP A 16 14.88 5.12 -3.89
N VAL A 17 15.93 4.37 -3.55
CA VAL A 17 16.02 2.93 -3.87
C VAL A 17 14.95 2.11 -3.13
N LEU A 18 14.63 2.46 -1.88
CA LEU A 18 13.56 1.81 -1.13
C LEU A 18 12.19 2.18 -1.70
N ASP A 19 11.98 3.44 -2.09
CA ASP A 19 10.73 3.93 -2.66
C ASP A 19 10.45 3.29 -4.03
N ALA A 20 11.48 3.08 -4.85
CA ALA A 20 11.35 2.33 -6.10
C ALA A 20 10.89 0.89 -5.86
N ARG A 21 11.39 0.23 -4.82
CA ARG A 21 10.95 -1.12 -4.43
C ARG A 21 9.53 -1.11 -3.87
N LEU A 22 9.22 -0.09 -3.06
CA LEU A 22 7.88 0.09 -2.50
C LEU A 22 6.85 0.29 -3.61
N ALA A 23 7.16 1.07 -4.65
CA ALA A 23 6.31 1.27 -5.81
C ALA A 23 5.97 -0.06 -6.51
N GLY A 24 6.97 -0.93 -6.72
CA GLY A 24 6.73 -2.27 -7.28
C GLY A 24 5.83 -3.15 -6.40
N LEU A 25 6.05 -3.12 -5.07
CA LEU A 25 5.20 -3.86 -4.14
C LEU A 25 3.75 -3.34 -4.10
N LEU A 26 3.57 -2.02 -4.25
CA LEU A 26 2.25 -1.40 -4.31
C LEU A 26 1.51 -1.79 -5.59
N GLU A 27 2.20 -1.79 -6.74
CA GLU A 27 1.67 -2.26 -8.02
C GLU A 27 1.21 -3.73 -7.94
N ASP A 28 2.07 -4.62 -7.45
CA ASP A 28 1.75 -6.04 -7.31
C ASP A 28 0.55 -6.25 -6.37
N ARG A 29 0.50 -5.48 -5.28
CA ARG A 29 -0.62 -5.53 -4.33
C ARG A 29 -1.91 -5.04 -4.97
N ALA A 30 -1.89 -3.97 -5.77
CA ALA A 30 -3.06 -3.44 -6.46
C ALA A 30 -3.62 -4.46 -7.46
N ARG A 31 -2.76 -5.12 -8.23
CA ARG A 31 -3.16 -6.20 -9.15
C ARG A 31 -3.84 -7.35 -8.43
N LEU A 32 -3.26 -7.82 -7.32
CA LEU A 32 -3.86 -8.87 -6.50
C LEU A 32 -5.21 -8.43 -5.89
N ALA A 33 -5.32 -7.15 -5.48
CA ALA A 33 -6.59 -6.61 -5.02
C ALA A 33 -7.63 -6.62 -6.15
N ALA A 34 -7.27 -6.23 -7.37
CA ALA A 34 -8.15 -6.27 -8.53
C ALA A 34 -8.62 -7.69 -8.86
N ASP A 35 -7.73 -8.69 -8.79
CA ASP A 35 -8.09 -10.11 -8.92
C ASP A 35 -9.13 -10.52 -7.87
N VAL A 36 -8.91 -10.15 -6.60
CA VAL A 36 -9.87 -10.42 -5.52
C VAL A 36 -11.21 -9.73 -5.78
N GLN A 37 -11.20 -8.48 -6.26
CA GLN A 37 -12.42 -7.73 -6.55
C GLN A 37 -13.25 -8.38 -7.66
N ARG A 38 -12.62 -8.92 -8.70
CA ARG A 38 -13.29 -9.67 -9.78
C ARG A 38 -14.02 -10.93 -9.28
N LEU A 39 -13.56 -11.51 -8.17
CA LEU A 39 -14.12 -12.72 -7.58
C LEU A 39 -15.19 -12.45 -6.53
N LYS A 40 -15.28 -11.22 -6.00
CA LYS A 40 -16.22 -10.88 -4.93
C LYS A 40 -17.64 -10.66 -5.48
N PRO A 41 -18.69 -11.17 -4.80
CA PRO A 41 -20.07 -10.89 -5.17
C PRO A 41 -20.46 -9.43 -4.92
N VAL A 42 -19.82 -8.77 -3.95
CA VAL A 42 -19.92 -7.32 -3.70
C VAL A 42 -18.49 -6.76 -3.74
N GLY A 43 -18.16 -6.12 -4.87
CA GLY A 43 -16.86 -5.52 -5.10
C GLY A 43 -16.75 -4.06 -4.63
N GLY A 44 -15.59 -3.45 -4.88
CA GLY A 44 -15.28 -2.06 -4.57
C GLY A 44 -15.28 -1.74 -3.08
N PHE A 45 -15.56 -0.48 -2.76
CA PHE A 45 -15.61 0.04 -1.39
C PHE A 45 -16.68 -0.64 -0.52
N ALA A 46 -17.76 -1.14 -1.13
CA ALA A 46 -18.83 -1.86 -0.41
C ALA A 46 -18.39 -3.24 0.11
N GLY A 47 -17.32 -3.81 -0.46
CA GLY A 47 -16.74 -5.10 -0.06
C GLY A 47 -15.58 -4.99 0.94
N ARG A 48 -15.42 -3.84 1.62
CA ARG A 48 -14.38 -3.64 2.65
C ARG A 48 -14.68 -4.44 3.91
N ASP A 49 -13.61 -4.99 4.47
CA ASP A 49 -13.66 -5.84 5.66
C ASP A 49 -12.74 -5.26 6.74
N ALA A 50 -13.34 -4.51 7.66
CA ALA A 50 -12.62 -3.80 8.71
C ALA A 50 -11.89 -4.76 9.68
N GLU A 51 -12.38 -5.99 9.86
CA GLU A 51 -11.71 -6.97 10.72
C GLU A 51 -10.46 -7.50 10.03
N ARG A 52 -10.56 -7.86 8.75
CA ARG A 52 -9.41 -8.27 7.94
C ARG A 52 -8.34 -7.19 7.86
N GLU A 53 -8.75 -5.93 7.70
CA GLU A 53 -7.86 -4.77 7.68
C GLU A 53 -7.14 -4.56 9.02
N ARG A 54 -7.84 -4.71 10.16
CA ARG A 54 -7.24 -4.66 11.51
C ARG A 54 -6.22 -5.79 11.75
N ALA A 55 -6.56 -7.01 11.33
CA ALA A 55 -5.65 -8.15 11.44
C ALA A 55 -4.38 -7.95 10.60
N LEU A 56 -4.52 -7.42 9.38
CA LEU A 56 -3.40 -7.07 8.51
C LEU A 56 -2.43 -6.09 9.17
N VAL A 57 -2.93 -4.97 9.71
CA VAL A 57 -2.06 -3.94 10.31
C VAL A 57 -1.40 -4.42 11.60
N THR A 58 -2.07 -5.31 12.34
CA THR A 58 -1.50 -5.96 13.53
C THR A 58 -0.30 -6.82 13.15
N ALA A 59 -0.44 -7.67 12.14
CA ALA A 59 0.67 -8.50 11.64
C ALA A 59 1.81 -7.63 11.07
N MET A 60 1.49 -6.54 10.35
CA MET A 60 2.52 -5.62 9.86
C MET A 60 3.29 -4.92 10.99
N ALA A 61 2.65 -4.65 12.12
CA ALA A 61 3.29 -3.98 13.25
C ALA A 61 4.41 -4.82 13.88
N GLU A 62 4.34 -6.15 13.78
CA GLU A 62 5.42 -7.06 14.21
C GLU A 62 6.70 -6.83 13.39
N HIS A 63 6.55 -6.51 12.10
CA HIS A 63 7.68 -6.24 11.20
C HIS A 63 8.12 -4.77 11.18
N ALA A 64 7.22 -3.84 11.55
CA ALA A 64 7.48 -2.39 11.54
C ALA A 64 7.17 -1.74 12.91
N PRO A 65 7.87 -2.14 14.00
CA PRO A 65 7.57 -1.68 15.36
C PRO A 65 7.74 -0.16 15.54
N ARG A 66 8.63 0.47 14.77
CA ARG A 66 8.79 1.95 14.77
C ARG A 66 7.54 2.67 14.27
N LEU A 67 6.80 2.06 13.33
CA LEU A 67 5.54 2.63 12.84
C LEU A 67 4.38 2.27 13.78
N GLY A 68 4.29 1.01 14.21
CA GLY A 68 3.20 0.55 15.07
C GLY A 68 1.85 0.52 14.34
N GLY A 69 0.83 -0.06 15.00
CA GLY A 69 -0.48 -0.32 14.39
C GLY A 69 -1.17 0.92 13.82
N ASP A 70 -1.26 2.01 14.59
CA ASP A 70 -2.06 3.18 14.18
C ASP A 70 -1.50 3.93 12.97
N ARG A 71 -0.17 4.01 12.82
CA ARG A 71 0.45 4.61 11.63
C ARG A 71 0.33 3.70 10.44
N LEU A 72 0.50 2.38 10.64
CA LEU A 72 0.31 1.39 9.59
C LEU A 72 -1.14 1.34 9.11
N ALA A 73 -2.11 1.48 10.00
CA ALA A 73 -3.52 1.53 9.65
C ALA A 73 -3.84 2.69 8.70
N ARG A 74 -3.28 3.89 8.95
CA ARG A 74 -3.45 5.04 8.05
C ARG A 74 -2.80 4.82 6.69
N ILE A 75 -1.59 4.26 6.66
CA ILE A 75 -0.91 3.93 5.40
C ILE A 75 -1.72 2.90 4.62
N MET A 76 -2.15 1.82 5.28
CA MET A 76 -2.86 0.73 4.62
C MET A 76 -4.26 1.12 4.17
N ALA A 77 -4.94 2.03 4.87
CA ALA A 77 -6.21 2.59 4.40
C ALA A 77 -6.01 3.26 3.03
N ALA A 78 -5.03 4.15 2.89
CA ALA A 78 -4.73 4.80 1.61
C ALA A 78 -4.34 3.79 0.52
N VAL A 79 -3.48 2.82 0.85
CA VAL A 79 -3.05 1.78 -0.10
C VAL A 79 -4.21 0.87 -0.54
N ILE A 80 -5.17 0.59 0.34
CA ILE A 80 -6.38 -0.16 0.00
C ILE A 80 -7.27 0.68 -0.92
N GLU A 81 -7.56 1.92 -0.53
CA GLU A 81 -8.45 2.83 -1.25
C GLU A 81 -7.95 3.09 -2.67
N THR A 82 -6.67 3.46 -2.83
CA THR A 82 -6.05 3.64 -4.15
C THR A 82 -6.06 2.37 -5.00
N GLY A 83 -5.88 1.20 -4.38
CA GLY A 83 -5.97 -0.08 -5.10
C GLY A 83 -7.38 -0.41 -5.59
N LEU A 84 -8.42 -0.02 -4.83
CA LEU A 84 -9.81 -0.15 -5.25
C LEU A 84 -10.13 0.81 -6.41
N GLU A 85 -9.70 2.06 -6.31
CA GLU A 85 -9.86 3.07 -7.36
C GLU A 85 -9.24 2.61 -8.68
N ALA A 86 -8.00 2.11 -8.64
CA ALA A 86 -7.31 1.58 -9.82
C ALA A 86 -8.05 0.39 -10.45
N ALA A 87 -8.53 -0.55 -9.62
CA ALA A 87 -9.30 -1.69 -10.11
C ALA A 87 -10.63 -1.27 -10.77
N GLU A 88 -11.30 -0.25 -10.22
CA GLU A 88 -12.51 0.32 -10.83
C GLU A 88 -12.21 1.02 -12.17
N GLU A 89 -11.08 1.75 -12.26
CA GLU A 89 -10.61 2.36 -13.51
C GLU A 89 -10.32 1.31 -14.59
N GLU A 90 -9.62 0.23 -14.24
CA GLU A 90 -9.35 -0.88 -15.16
C GLU A 90 -10.64 -1.48 -15.72
N LEU A 91 -11.63 -1.75 -14.86
CA LEU A 91 -12.93 -2.28 -15.28
C LEU A 91 -13.68 -1.31 -16.20
N ARG A 92 -13.65 -0.01 -15.91
CA ARG A 92 -14.24 1.02 -16.78
C ARG A 92 -13.55 1.05 -18.15
N ASN A 93 -12.23 1.00 -18.18
CA ASN A 93 -11.45 1.01 -19.42
C ASN A 93 -11.64 -0.27 -20.25
N ALA A 94 -11.90 -1.41 -19.61
CA ALA A 94 -12.18 -2.67 -20.29
C ALA A 94 -13.61 -2.77 -20.87
N ALA A 95 -14.54 -1.93 -20.41
CA ALA A 95 -15.93 -1.93 -20.81
C ALA A 95 -16.28 -0.90 -21.91
N GLY A 96 -15.36 0.02 -22.24
CA GLY A 96 -15.49 1.04 -23.29
C GLY A 96 -14.72 0.69 -24.55
#